data_AF-A0A1M5VAA1-F1
#
_entry.id   AF-A0A1M5VAA1-F1
#
_cell.length_a   1.000
_cell.length_b   1.000
_cell.length_c   1.000
_cell.angle_alpha   90.00
_cell.angle_beta   90.00
_cell.angle_gamma   90.00
#
_symmetry.space_group_name_H-M   'P 1'
#
loop_
_entity.id
_entity.type
_entity.pdbx_description
1 polymer ?
#
loop_
_entity_poly.entity_id
_entity_poly.type
_entity_poly.pdbx_seq_one_letter_code
_entity_poly.pdbx_strand_id
1 'polypeptide(L)'
;MREHYKFSKLSQYLRDKDEDTITLSFLEIESILGEKMCKSAYNYQAYWSLSKTHTFPLAWINEGYILKSLDLKNRIIILDKVKLENAKTRIATRIDSNKVSYLDNYILQEKDIIVNVLKYYSETLKDENSRYNSWKHCHEYFLNNRFRTSEEITDNMCLHLAFYLASWGMYRGSSFLLKKDYKVHNEVVKEILKEKYTSLWDINCEDLRNKVDLVLEISEKIKKIYIKKRESLDDLEEVSDTLITKILMGTFGCVPAYDRFLKLGLKIKKVGIQMYNKTSLIELISFYEANKIAFDECKLLVNKCGDNYSEMKLLDMYLWQIGYDNWNKHL
;
A
#
# COMPACT_ATOMS: atom_id res chain seq x y z
N MET A 1 -2.17 20.57 5.48
CA MET A 1 -1.10 21.07 6.38
C MET A 1 -0.38 19.88 7.00
N ARG A 2 0.94 19.76 6.76
CA ARG A 2 1.83 18.69 7.28
C ARG A 2 2.47 19.15 8.60
N GLU A 3 1.69 19.48 9.63
CA GLU A 3 2.21 20.28 10.75
C GLU A 3 2.71 19.54 12.01
N HIS A 4 2.62 18.21 12.10
CA HIS A 4 3.03 17.51 13.34
C HIS A 4 3.91 16.28 13.13
N TYR A 5 4.83 16.30 12.15
CA TYR A 5 5.90 15.30 12.13
C TYR A 5 7.13 15.84 12.86
N LYS A 6 7.54 15.15 13.94
CA LYS A 6 8.65 15.55 14.84
C LYS A 6 9.95 15.92 14.10
N PHE A 7 10.21 15.30 12.95
CA PHE A 7 11.45 15.48 12.21
C PHE A 7 11.26 16.21 10.86
N SER A 8 10.20 17.03 10.76
CA SER A 8 9.83 17.76 9.53
C SER A 8 10.93 18.71 9.03
N LYS A 9 11.72 19.32 9.92
CA LYS A 9 12.85 20.18 9.55
C LYS A 9 13.93 19.43 8.78
N LEU A 10 14.23 18.20 9.17
CA LEU A 10 15.19 17.35 8.47
C LEU A 10 14.65 16.96 7.08
N SER A 11 13.37 16.65 6.98
CA SER A 11 12.74 16.43 5.67
C SER A 11 12.84 17.65 4.75
N GLN A 12 12.55 18.84 5.27
CA GLN A 12 12.66 20.07 4.47
C GLN A 12 14.09 20.31 4.00
N TYR A 13 15.07 20.16 4.90
CA TYR A 13 16.49 20.28 4.55
C TYR A 13 16.89 19.34 3.40
N LEU A 14 16.50 18.06 3.47
CA LEU A 14 16.85 17.06 2.46
C LEU A 14 16.18 17.31 1.11
N ARG A 15 14.97 17.87 1.14
CA ARG A 15 14.26 18.31 -0.07
C ARG A 15 14.98 19.46 -0.75
N ASP A 16 15.38 20.47 0.03
CA ASP A 16 16.00 21.69 -0.50
C ASP A 16 17.42 21.43 -1.02
N LYS A 17 18.12 20.43 -0.45
CA LYS A 17 19.45 20.02 -0.91
C LYS A 17 19.46 19.39 -2.30
N ASP A 18 18.49 18.53 -2.58
CA ASP A 18 18.33 17.81 -3.86
C ASP A 18 19.57 16.99 -4.35
N GLU A 19 20.57 16.74 -3.50
CA GLU A 19 21.83 16.04 -3.83
C GLU A 19 21.68 14.50 -3.88
N ASP A 20 22.51 13.85 -4.69
CA ASP A 20 22.45 12.39 -4.93
C ASP A 20 22.84 11.54 -3.73
N THR A 21 23.83 11.99 -2.98
CA THR A 21 24.18 11.38 -1.71
C THR A 21 24.55 12.48 -0.74
N ILE A 22 23.95 12.41 0.44
CA ILE A 22 24.05 13.38 1.50
C ILE A 22 24.68 12.68 2.69
N THR A 23 25.84 13.19 3.11
CA THR A 23 26.49 12.77 4.35
C THR A 23 26.13 13.77 5.43
N LEU A 24 25.63 13.27 6.57
CA LEU A 24 25.30 14.11 7.72
C LEU A 24 25.92 13.51 8.98
N SER A 25 26.60 14.34 9.75
CA SER A 25 26.94 14.04 11.13
C SER A 25 25.73 14.16 12.04
N PHE A 26 25.78 13.51 13.19
CA PHE A 26 24.70 13.61 14.18
C PHE A 26 24.54 15.04 14.68
N LEU A 27 25.63 15.82 14.77
CA LEU A 27 25.58 17.23 15.16
C LEU A 27 24.86 18.09 14.11
N GLU A 28 25.08 17.83 12.82
CA GLU A 28 24.35 18.52 11.76
C GLU A 28 22.86 18.16 11.81
N ILE A 29 22.52 16.90 12.03
CA ILE A 29 21.13 16.46 12.22
C ILE A 29 20.50 17.19 13.41
N GLU A 30 21.17 17.24 14.56
CA GLU A 30 20.68 17.94 15.75
C GLU A 30 20.53 19.45 15.52
N SER A 31 21.46 20.05 14.77
CA SER A 31 21.39 21.46 14.37
C SER A 31 20.17 21.73 13.48
N ILE A 32 19.90 20.87 12.51
CA ILE A 32 18.73 20.96 11.62
C ILE A 32 17.43 20.78 12.41
N LEU A 33 17.38 19.82 13.34
CA LEU A 33 16.22 19.58 14.20
C LEU A 33 16.01 20.73 15.22
N GLY A 34 17.10 21.36 15.65
CA GLY A 34 17.12 22.34 16.73
C GLY A 34 17.03 21.71 18.13
N GLU A 35 17.24 20.40 18.23
CA GLU A 35 17.23 19.65 19.49
C GLU A 35 18.20 18.47 19.43
N LYS A 36 18.64 17.99 20.61
CA LYS A 36 19.45 16.78 20.69
C LYS A 36 18.62 15.53 20.41
N MET A 37 19.18 14.60 19.65
CA MET A 37 18.60 13.28 19.46
C MET A 37 18.61 12.48 20.77
N CYS A 38 17.70 11.53 20.91
CA CYS A 38 17.64 10.69 22.11
C CYS A 38 18.86 9.76 22.21
N LYS A 39 19.16 9.27 23.42
CA LYS A 39 20.29 8.34 23.68
C LYS A 39 20.27 7.11 22.77
N SER A 40 19.10 6.64 22.34
CA SER A 40 19.02 5.47 21.47
C SER A 40 19.62 5.69 20.09
N ALA A 41 19.53 6.91 19.55
CA ALA A 41 20.15 7.27 18.28
C ALA A 41 21.67 7.06 18.29
N TYR A 42 22.30 7.27 19.45
CA TYR A 42 23.74 7.16 19.64
C TYR A 42 24.25 5.73 19.83
N ASN A 43 23.38 4.83 20.29
CA ASN A 43 23.81 3.51 20.78
C ASN A 43 23.25 2.35 19.96
N TYR A 44 22.15 2.54 19.22
CA TYR A 44 21.44 1.43 18.58
C TYR A 44 21.19 1.70 17.10
N GLN A 45 21.74 0.84 16.25
CA GLN A 45 21.49 0.87 14.80
C GLN A 45 19.99 0.73 14.45
N ALA A 46 19.23 0.00 15.27
CA ALA A 46 17.79 -0.18 15.09
C ALA A 46 17.01 1.16 15.10
N TYR A 47 17.50 2.19 15.81
CA TYR A 47 16.87 3.51 15.84
C TYR A 47 16.81 4.18 14.45
N TRP A 48 17.77 3.84 13.60
CA TRP A 48 17.95 4.39 12.24
C TRP A 48 17.23 3.55 11.18
N SER A 49 16.57 2.47 11.57
CA SER A 49 15.80 1.61 10.68
C SER A 49 14.31 1.84 10.90
N LEU A 50 13.52 1.84 9.82
CA LEU A 50 12.09 2.04 9.93
C LEU A 50 11.48 0.89 10.74
N SER A 51 10.67 1.22 11.73
CA SER A 51 9.89 0.26 12.49
C SER A 51 8.63 0.93 13.07
N LYS A 52 7.73 0.13 13.65
CA LYS A 52 6.52 0.64 14.30
C LYS A 52 6.77 1.69 15.37
N THR A 53 7.88 1.58 16.10
CA THR A 53 8.21 2.48 17.21
C THR A 53 9.29 3.51 16.85
N HIS A 54 9.94 3.37 15.70
CA HIS A 54 11.01 4.25 15.24
C HIS A 54 10.66 4.83 13.87
N THR A 55 10.02 6.00 13.90
CA THR A 55 9.57 6.72 12.71
C THR A 55 10.60 7.73 12.19
N PHE A 56 11.73 7.90 12.88
CA PHE A 56 12.78 8.85 12.48
C PHE A 56 13.22 8.71 11.01
N PRO A 57 13.37 7.49 10.45
CA PRO A 57 13.70 7.31 9.03
C PRO A 57 12.72 7.88 8.03
N LEU A 58 11.47 8.15 8.44
CA LEU A 58 10.50 8.83 7.59
C LEU A 58 10.96 10.24 7.20
N ALA A 59 11.93 10.82 7.92
CA ALA A 59 12.48 12.13 7.60
C ALA A 59 13.13 12.18 6.22
N TRP A 60 13.83 11.11 5.83
CA TRP A 60 14.53 11.03 4.55
C TRP A 60 13.79 10.16 3.52
N ILE A 61 13.08 9.12 3.96
CA ILE A 61 12.27 8.26 3.07
C ILE A 61 11.22 9.07 2.32
N ASN A 62 10.51 9.98 3.00
CA ASN A 62 9.48 10.81 2.39
C ASN A 62 10.01 11.80 1.35
N GLU A 63 11.32 12.03 1.35
CA GLU A 63 12.01 12.94 0.43
C GLU A 63 12.82 12.15 -0.62
N GLY A 64 12.64 10.82 -0.70
CA GLY A 64 13.23 9.98 -1.76
C GLY A 64 14.65 9.48 -1.48
N TYR A 65 15.07 9.49 -0.22
CA TYR A 65 16.37 8.99 0.22
C TYR A 65 16.22 7.66 0.98
N ILE A 66 17.29 6.84 0.96
CA ILE A 66 17.44 5.64 1.78
C ILE A 66 18.73 5.75 2.59
N LEU A 67 18.75 5.07 3.75
CA LEU A 67 19.95 4.98 4.56
C LEU A 67 20.91 3.97 3.95
N LYS A 68 22.01 4.45 3.35
CA LYS A 68 23.05 3.59 2.77
C LYS A 68 24.01 3.06 3.81
N SER A 69 24.44 3.92 4.74
CA SER A 69 25.33 3.52 5.82
C SER A 69 25.09 4.34 7.07
N LEU A 70 25.40 3.71 8.21
CA LEU A 70 25.36 4.30 9.54
C LEU A 70 26.68 3.96 10.23
N ASP A 71 27.41 4.98 10.66
CA ASP A 71 28.60 4.85 11.49
C ASP A 71 28.32 5.47 12.87
N LEU A 72 28.01 4.61 13.85
CA LEU A 72 27.75 5.04 15.23
C LEU A 72 29.00 5.56 15.95
N LYS A 73 30.19 5.09 15.57
CA LYS A 73 31.45 5.48 16.22
C LYS A 73 31.82 6.90 15.83
N ASN A 74 31.78 7.20 14.54
CA ASN A 74 32.07 8.52 14.00
C ASN A 74 30.85 9.44 13.96
N ARG A 75 29.66 8.91 14.28
CA ARG A 75 28.37 9.61 14.35
C ARG A 75 28.00 10.26 13.02
N ILE A 76 28.04 9.46 11.96
CA ILE A 76 27.76 9.87 10.59
C ILE A 76 26.73 8.93 9.97
N ILE A 77 25.81 9.50 9.19
CA ILE A 77 24.98 8.76 8.25
C ILE A 77 25.33 9.15 6.83
N ILE A 78 25.13 8.21 5.92
CA ILE A 78 25.14 8.47 4.49
C ILE A 78 23.76 8.11 3.96
N LEU A 79 23.05 9.12 3.48
CA LEU A 79 21.77 9.00 2.80
C LEU A 79 22.04 9.04 1.32
N ASP A 80 21.69 7.98 0.61
CA ASP A 80 21.67 8.04 -0.83
C ASP A 80 20.26 8.41 -1.25
N LYS A 81 20.15 9.49 -2.02
CA LYS A 81 18.97 9.69 -2.84
C LYS A 81 18.94 8.46 -3.72
N VAL A 82 17.87 7.68 -3.67
CA VAL A 82 17.86 6.34 -4.28
C VAL A 82 18.43 6.44 -5.70
N LYS A 83 19.63 5.91 -5.91
CA LYS A 83 20.39 5.87 -7.16
C LYS A 83 21.09 4.52 -7.17
N LEU A 84 20.68 3.67 -8.11
CA LEU A 84 20.86 2.22 -8.03
C LEU A 84 22.21 1.78 -8.62
N GLU A 85 23.29 1.73 -7.83
CA GLU A 85 24.53 1.08 -8.29
C GLU A 85 24.50 -0.46 -8.27
N ASN A 86 23.43 -1.09 -7.78
CA ASN A 86 23.36 -2.56 -7.68
C ASN A 86 22.49 -3.27 -8.75
N ALA A 87 21.89 -2.54 -9.70
CA ALA A 87 21.15 -3.13 -10.82
C ALA A 87 22.09 -3.56 -11.98
N LYS A 88 23.24 -2.88 -12.15
CA LYS A 88 24.18 -3.15 -13.25
C LYS A 88 24.80 -4.55 -13.17
N THR A 89 25.17 -5.00 -11.98
CA THR A 89 25.96 -6.24 -11.80
C THR A 89 25.17 -7.53 -12.01
N ARG A 90 23.84 -7.50 -11.87
CA ARG A 90 22.97 -8.70 -12.07
C ARG A 90 22.33 -8.79 -13.45
N ILE A 91 22.20 -7.67 -14.17
CA ILE A 91 21.60 -7.60 -15.50
C ILE A 91 22.66 -7.69 -16.61
N ALA A 92 23.92 -7.32 -16.31
CA ALA A 92 25.04 -7.36 -17.26
C ALA A 92 25.36 -8.74 -17.83
N THR A 93 24.88 -9.83 -17.24
CA THR A 93 25.05 -11.19 -17.81
C THR A 93 24.16 -11.49 -19.02
N ARG A 94 23.29 -10.57 -19.48
CA ARG A 94 22.36 -10.88 -20.59
C ARG A 94 22.20 -9.87 -21.72
N ILE A 95 22.80 -8.66 -21.72
CA ILE A 95 22.48 -7.71 -22.80
C ILE A 95 23.67 -6.85 -23.27
N ASP A 96 23.77 -6.76 -24.59
CA ASP A 96 24.61 -5.91 -25.42
C ASP A 96 24.47 -4.40 -25.12
N SER A 97 25.56 -3.68 -25.35
CA SER A 97 25.91 -2.30 -24.97
C SER A 97 24.99 -1.16 -25.50
N ASN A 98 23.91 -1.46 -26.24
CA ASN A 98 23.00 -0.46 -26.82
C ASN A 98 21.71 -0.18 -26.01
N LYS A 99 21.64 -0.49 -24.70
CA LYS A 99 20.41 -0.36 -23.87
C LYS A 99 20.49 0.58 -22.64
N VAL A 100 21.41 1.54 -22.61
CA VAL A 100 21.60 2.42 -21.44
C VAL A 100 20.32 3.19 -21.04
N SER A 101 19.54 3.72 -22.00
CA SER A 101 18.30 4.45 -21.72
C SER A 101 17.17 3.59 -21.14
N TYR A 102 17.12 2.30 -21.50
CA TYR A 102 16.14 1.35 -20.96
C TYR A 102 16.47 0.99 -19.51
N LEU A 103 17.76 0.85 -19.19
CA LEU A 103 18.23 0.64 -17.82
C LEU A 103 17.93 1.84 -16.92
N ASP A 104 18.17 3.06 -17.41
CA ASP A 104 17.89 4.28 -16.63
C ASP A 104 16.39 4.44 -16.33
N ASN A 105 15.52 4.18 -17.32
CA ASN A 105 14.07 4.24 -17.12
C ASN A 105 13.56 3.17 -16.15
N TYR A 106 14.12 1.95 -16.21
CA TYR A 106 13.79 0.87 -15.28
C TYR A 106 14.17 1.22 -13.84
N ILE A 107 15.39 1.73 -13.65
CA ILE A 107 15.92 2.21 -12.36
C ILE A 107 15.05 3.33 -11.77
N LEU A 108 14.60 4.27 -12.61
CA LEU A 108 13.69 5.35 -12.19
C LEU A 108 12.33 4.80 -11.75
N GLN A 109 11.81 3.79 -12.44
CA GLN A 109 10.53 3.17 -12.13
C GLN A 109 10.57 2.37 -10.82
N GLU A 110 11.63 1.58 -10.58
CA GLU A 110 11.80 0.86 -9.32
C GLU A 110 11.86 1.81 -8.12
N LYS A 111 12.65 2.88 -8.24
CA LYS A 111 12.74 3.94 -7.22
C LYS A 111 11.37 4.55 -6.94
N ASP A 112 10.65 4.90 -8.00
CA ASP A 112 9.34 5.53 -7.89
C ASP A 112 8.34 4.61 -7.18
N ILE A 113 8.39 3.29 -7.42
CA ILE A 113 7.59 2.31 -6.67
C ILE A 113 7.94 2.32 -5.18
N ILE A 114 9.22 2.14 -4.84
CA ILE A 114 9.67 2.01 -3.45
C ILE A 114 9.31 3.26 -2.65
N VAL A 115 9.61 4.45 -3.18
CA VAL A 115 9.34 5.72 -2.49
C VAL A 115 7.84 5.89 -2.24
N ASN A 116 6.99 5.63 -3.22
CA ASN A 116 5.54 5.82 -3.06
C ASN A 116 4.91 4.78 -2.12
N VAL A 117 5.33 3.51 -2.17
CA VAL A 117 4.85 2.49 -1.23
C VAL A 117 5.26 2.82 0.20
N LEU A 118 6.53 3.17 0.42
CA LEU A 118 7.03 3.51 1.76
C LEU A 118 6.43 4.82 2.28
N LYS A 119 6.14 5.78 1.41
CA LYS A 119 5.43 7.00 1.78
C LYS A 119 4.01 6.70 2.24
N TYR A 120 3.26 5.86 1.53
CA TYR A 120 1.96 5.37 2.03
C TYR A 120 2.12 4.68 3.37
N TYR A 121 3.07 3.75 3.48
CA TYR A 121 3.31 3.00 4.70
C TYR A 121 3.68 3.90 5.87
N SER A 122 4.42 4.98 5.62
CA SER A 122 4.77 5.97 6.63
C SER A 122 3.55 6.59 7.32
N GLU A 123 2.44 6.79 6.59
CA GLU A 123 1.20 7.34 7.15
C GLU A 123 0.53 6.37 8.12
N THR A 124 0.76 5.07 7.98
CA THR A 124 0.22 4.05 8.91
C THR A 124 0.97 4.06 10.24
N LEU A 125 2.24 4.50 10.23
CA LEU A 125 3.11 4.53 11.40
C LEU A 125 3.01 5.82 12.22
N LYS A 126 2.35 6.86 11.70
CA LYS A 126 2.23 8.15 12.40
C LYS A 126 1.27 8.11 13.58
N ASP A 127 0.29 7.22 13.54
CA ASP A 127 -0.75 7.07 14.56
C ASP A 127 -1.08 5.57 14.69
N GLU A 128 -0.95 5.05 15.91
CA GLU A 128 -1.28 3.64 16.21
C GLU A 128 -2.75 3.30 15.89
N ASN A 129 -3.65 4.29 16.00
CA ASN A 129 -5.08 4.18 15.71
C ASN A 129 -5.44 4.72 14.32
N SER A 130 -4.44 4.84 13.43
CA SER A 130 -4.63 5.33 12.07
C SER A 130 -5.68 4.54 11.31
N ARG A 131 -6.54 5.24 10.57
CA ARG A 131 -7.52 4.63 9.65
C ARG A 131 -6.87 3.67 8.64
N TYR A 132 -5.58 3.86 8.34
CA TYR A 132 -4.84 2.99 7.42
C TYR A 132 -4.69 1.55 7.96
N ASN A 133 -4.68 1.39 9.30
CA ASN A 133 -4.61 0.08 9.96
C ASN A 133 -5.90 -0.75 9.79
N SER A 134 -7.01 -0.12 9.39
CA SER A 134 -8.29 -0.81 9.19
C SER A 134 -8.22 -1.93 8.13
N TRP A 135 -7.42 -1.76 7.06
CA TRP A 135 -7.22 -2.83 6.08
C TRP A 135 -6.55 -4.03 6.72
N LYS A 136 -5.49 -3.80 7.50
CA LYS A 136 -4.74 -4.85 8.19
C LYS A 136 -5.64 -5.64 9.12
N HIS A 137 -6.37 -4.95 10.01
CA HIS A 137 -7.27 -5.61 10.94
C HIS A 137 -8.35 -6.42 10.24
N CYS A 138 -8.92 -5.92 9.15
CA CYS A 138 -9.90 -6.66 8.37
C CYS A 138 -9.26 -7.89 7.71
N HIS A 139 -8.21 -7.69 6.92
CA HIS A 139 -7.57 -8.75 6.14
C HIS A 139 -7.01 -9.86 7.05
N GLU A 140 -6.30 -9.52 8.13
CA GLU A 140 -5.77 -10.50 9.07
C GLU A 140 -6.88 -11.29 9.77
N TYR A 141 -7.98 -10.65 10.16
CA TYR A 141 -9.09 -11.36 10.80
C TYR A 141 -9.75 -12.36 9.85
N PHE A 142 -10.00 -11.95 8.60
CA PHE A 142 -10.52 -12.85 7.56
C PHE A 142 -9.54 -13.99 7.29
N LEU A 143 -8.26 -13.68 7.07
CA LEU A 143 -7.24 -14.68 6.77
C LEU A 143 -7.13 -15.71 7.90
N ASN A 144 -7.04 -15.28 9.16
CA ASN A 144 -6.89 -16.18 10.31
C ASN A 144 -8.13 -17.07 10.58
N ASN A 145 -9.30 -16.66 10.08
CA ASN A 145 -10.56 -17.38 10.30
C ASN A 145 -11.17 -17.96 9.02
N ARG A 146 -10.47 -17.94 7.89
CA ARG A 146 -10.97 -18.34 6.55
C ARG A 146 -11.52 -19.76 6.43
N PHE A 147 -11.08 -20.66 7.32
CA PHE A 147 -11.54 -22.07 7.38
C PHE A 147 -12.47 -22.35 8.56
N ARG A 148 -12.89 -21.31 9.29
CA ARG A 148 -13.75 -21.43 10.46
C ARG A 148 -15.13 -20.92 10.11
N THR A 149 -16.14 -21.62 10.58
CA THR A 149 -17.54 -21.20 10.40
C THR A 149 -18.26 -21.33 11.73
N SER A 150 -18.51 -20.19 12.36
CA SER A 150 -19.46 -20.04 13.46
C SER A 150 -20.22 -18.74 13.28
N GLU A 151 -21.40 -18.62 13.92
CA GLU A 151 -22.19 -17.39 13.88
C GLU A 151 -21.40 -16.21 14.46
N GLU A 152 -20.72 -16.41 15.59
CA GLU A 152 -19.85 -15.40 16.22
C GLU A 152 -18.71 -14.95 15.31
N ILE A 153 -17.99 -15.89 14.68
CA ILE A 153 -16.88 -15.55 13.77
C ILE A 153 -17.41 -14.77 12.56
N THR A 154 -18.56 -15.18 12.01
CA THR A 154 -19.20 -14.52 10.87
C THR A 154 -19.67 -13.11 11.22
N ASP A 155 -20.25 -12.91 12.40
CA ASP A 155 -20.69 -11.61 12.89
C ASP A 155 -19.50 -10.67 13.09
N ASN A 156 -18.41 -11.16 13.69
CA ASN A 156 -17.15 -10.41 13.82
C ASN A 156 -16.51 -10.08 12.46
N MET A 157 -16.55 -11.00 11.48
CA MET A 157 -16.11 -10.69 10.11
C MET A 157 -16.93 -9.56 9.48
N CYS A 158 -18.24 -9.50 9.75
CA CYS A 158 -19.08 -8.40 9.30
C CYS A 158 -18.66 -7.07 9.95
N LEU A 159 -18.35 -7.07 11.25
CA LEU A 159 -17.84 -5.89 11.96
C LEU A 159 -16.51 -5.40 11.40
N HIS A 160 -15.53 -6.31 11.22
CA HIS A 160 -14.24 -5.99 10.63
C HIS A 160 -14.38 -5.40 9.22
N LEU A 161 -15.24 -6.01 8.39
CA LEU A 161 -15.52 -5.51 7.04
C LEU A 161 -16.19 -4.14 7.07
N ALA A 162 -17.22 -3.95 7.90
CA ALA A 162 -17.93 -2.69 8.04
C ALA A 162 -16.98 -1.55 8.44
N PHE A 163 -16.14 -1.78 9.45
CA PHE A 163 -15.23 -0.75 9.96
C PHE A 163 -14.12 -0.39 8.96
N TYR A 164 -13.59 -1.39 8.23
CA TYR A 164 -12.68 -1.14 7.11
C TYR A 164 -13.36 -0.32 6.01
N LEU A 165 -14.55 -0.71 5.57
CA LEU A 165 -15.29 0.02 4.54
C LEU A 165 -15.63 1.46 4.99
N ALA A 166 -16.01 1.66 6.25
CA ALA A 166 -16.25 2.97 6.85
C ALA A 166 -14.97 3.82 6.87
N SER A 167 -13.85 3.24 7.31
CA SER A 167 -12.52 3.86 7.32
C SER A 167 -12.03 4.28 5.94
N TRP A 168 -12.64 3.78 4.85
CA TRP A 168 -12.36 4.18 3.47
C TRP A 168 -13.55 4.83 2.75
N GLY A 169 -14.48 5.38 3.53
CA GLY A 169 -15.52 6.31 3.06
C GLY A 169 -16.73 5.65 2.40
N MET A 170 -16.94 4.35 2.59
CA MET A 170 -18.12 3.66 2.04
C MET A 170 -19.40 3.88 2.84
N TYR A 171 -19.29 4.33 4.09
CA TYR A 171 -20.42 4.70 4.98
C TYR A 171 -20.63 6.23 5.02
N ARG A 172 -20.72 6.87 3.84
CA ARG A 172 -20.99 8.31 3.72
C ARG A 172 -22.42 8.57 3.24
N GLY A 173 -22.88 9.82 3.34
CA GLY A 173 -24.25 10.24 3.00
C GLY A 173 -24.77 9.76 1.63
N SER A 174 -23.87 9.66 0.64
CA SER A 174 -24.19 9.23 -0.72
C SER A 174 -24.26 7.70 -0.93
N SER A 175 -24.06 6.90 0.12
CA SER A 175 -23.98 5.43 0.02
C SER A 175 -25.14 4.78 0.75
N PHE A 176 -25.76 3.78 0.13
CA PHE A 176 -26.85 3.01 0.74
C PHE A 176 -26.42 2.29 2.03
N LEU A 177 -25.11 2.00 2.18
CA LEU A 177 -24.57 1.36 3.38
C LEU A 177 -24.77 2.22 4.63
N LEU A 178 -24.87 3.55 4.52
CA LEU A 178 -25.16 4.41 5.68
C LEU A 178 -26.55 4.15 6.28
N LYS A 179 -27.47 3.56 5.51
CA LYS A 179 -28.83 3.21 5.95
C LYS A 179 -28.95 1.77 6.46
N LYS A 180 -27.83 1.07 6.63
CA LYS A 180 -27.78 -0.33 7.06
C LYS A 180 -26.80 -0.48 8.22
N ASP A 181 -27.07 -1.43 9.10
CA ASP A 181 -26.10 -1.84 10.12
C ASP A 181 -24.99 -2.73 9.51
N TYR A 182 -24.02 -3.12 10.33
CA TYR A 182 -22.89 -3.96 9.88
C TYR A 182 -23.33 -5.37 9.42
N LYS A 183 -24.50 -5.86 9.84
CA LYS A 183 -24.99 -7.20 9.47
C LYS A 183 -25.47 -7.27 8.03
N VAL A 184 -25.58 -6.13 7.33
CA VAL A 184 -25.79 -6.08 5.87
C VAL A 184 -24.79 -6.95 5.10
N HIS A 185 -23.60 -7.16 5.67
CA HIS A 185 -22.52 -7.95 5.07
C HIS A 185 -22.64 -9.47 5.25
N ASN A 186 -23.58 -9.97 6.06
CA ASN A 186 -23.63 -11.39 6.45
C ASN A 186 -23.65 -12.36 5.25
N GLU A 187 -24.49 -12.10 4.25
CA GLU A 187 -24.55 -12.91 3.03
C GLU A 187 -23.27 -12.81 2.19
N VAL A 188 -22.63 -11.64 2.15
CA VAL A 188 -21.34 -11.44 1.45
C VAL A 188 -20.23 -12.24 2.14
N VAL A 189 -20.15 -12.20 3.47
CA VAL A 189 -19.16 -12.97 4.24
C VAL A 189 -19.36 -14.47 3.99
N LYS A 190 -20.61 -14.96 4.06
CA LYS A 190 -20.92 -16.36 3.76
C LYS A 190 -20.54 -16.77 2.33
N GLU A 191 -20.73 -15.89 1.34
CA GLU A 191 -20.30 -16.16 -0.03
C GLU A 191 -18.77 -16.24 -0.16
N ILE A 192 -18.04 -15.30 0.46
CA ILE A 192 -16.58 -15.22 0.45
C ILE A 192 -15.92 -16.46 1.08
N LEU A 193 -16.52 -17.02 2.13
CA LEU A 193 -15.99 -18.20 2.83
C LEU A 193 -16.24 -19.54 2.12
N LYS A 194 -16.91 -19.55 0.96
CA LYS A 194 -17.13 -20.80 0.22
C LYS A 194 -15.80 -21.38 -0.25
N GLU A 195 -15.67 -22.71 -0.11
CA GLU A 195 -14.45 -23.46 -0.43
C GLU A 195 -13.92 -23.18 -1.84
N LYS A 196 -14.81 -22.98 -2.82
CA LYS A 196 -14.43 -22.69 -4.21
C LYS A 196 -13.58 -21.42 -4.38
N TYR A 197 -13.60 -20.50 -3.42
CA TYR A 197 -12.81 -19.27 -3.43
C TYR A 197 -11.52 -19.36 -2.60
N THR A 198 -11.23 -20.52 -2.00
CA THR A 198 -10.06 -20.72 -1.12
C THR A 198 -8.74 -20.35 -1.79
N SER A 199 -8.61 -20.59 -3.10
CA SER A 199 -7.37 -20.26 -3.82
C SER A 199 -7.11 -18.76 -3.96
N LEU A 200 -8.06 -17.88 -3.60
CA LEU A 200 -7.90 -16.42 -3.74
C LEU A 200 -7.28 -15.74 -2.51
N TRP A 201 -7.19 -16.43 -1.37
CA TRP A 201 -6.65 -15.85 -0.13
C TRP A 201 -5.14 -15.57 -0.26
N ASP A 202 -4.76 -14.29 -0.19
CA ASP A 202 -3.36 -13.83 -0.28
C ASP A 202 -2.58 -14.43 -1.47
N ILE A 203 -3.30 -14.63 -2.59
CA ILE A 203 -2.77 -15.18 -3.84
C ILE A 203 -1.72 -14.22 -4.44
N ASN A 204 -0.60 -14.78 -4.90
CA ASN A 204 0.41 -14.02 -5.64
C ASN A 204 -0.06 -13.70 -7.08
N CYS A 205 0.59 -12.75 -7.75
CA CYS A 205 0.22 -12.28 -9.08
C CYS A 205 0.33 -13.38 -10.15
N GLU A 206 1.34 -14.25 -10.05
CA GLU A 206 1.57 -15.35 -11.00
C GLU A 206 0.39 -16.34 -11.01
N ASP A 207 -0.06 -16.77 -9.83
CA ASP A 207 -1.22 -17.65 -9.66
C ASP A 207 -2.53 -16.92 -9.96
N LEU A 208 -2.63 -15.65 -9.57
CA LEU A 208 -3.82 -14.82 -9.78
C LEU A 208 -4.16 -14.65 -11.26
N ARG A 209 -3.14 -14.59 -12.13
CA ARG A 209 -3.30 -14.54 -13.58
C ARG A 209 -4.24 -15.64 -14.11
N ASN A 210 -4.15 -16.83 -13.52
CA ASN A 210 -4.96 -18.00 -13.90
C ASN A 210 -6.30 -18.07 -13.15
N LYS A 211 -6.58 -17.13 -12.25
CA LYS A 211 -7.78 -17.08 -11.40
C LYS A 211 -8.61 -15.81 -11.58
N VAL A 212 -8.28 -14.94 -12.54
CA VAL A 212 -9.02 -13.71 -12.82
C VAL A 212 -10.52 -13.97 -13.05
N ASP A 213 -10.89 -15.05 -13.75
CA ASP A 213 -12.30 -15.37 -13.98
C ASP A 213 -13.04 -15.73 -12.68
N LEU A 214 -12.36 -16.40 -11.75
CA LEU A 214 -12.91 -16.71 -10.43
C LEU A 214 -13.10 -15.43 -9.59
N VAL A 215 -12.20 -14.45 -9.71
CA VAL A 215 -12.31 -13.13 -9.08
C VAL A 215 -13.51 -12.34 -9.62
N LEU A 216 -13.74 -12.38 -10.94
CA LEU A 216 -14.90 -11.75 -11.55
C LEU A 216 -16.20 -12.46 -11.16
N GLU A 217 -16.18 -13.78 -11.03
CA GLU A 217 -17.33 -14.54 -10.56
C GLU A 217 -17.77 -14.12 -9.14
N ILE A 218 -16.84 -14.06 -8.18
CA ILE A 218 -17.18 -13.57 -6.82
C ILE A 218 -17.61 -12.10 -6.84
N SER A 219 -17.01 -11.27 -7.70
CA SER A 219 -17.42 -9.86 -7.85
C SER A 219 -18.90 -9.75 -8.19
N GLU A 220 -19.35 -10.52 -9.19
CA GLU A 220 -20.75 -10.53 -9.62
C GLU A 220 -21.70 -11.11 -8.57
N LYS A 221 -21.26 -12.10 -7.79
CA LYS A 221 -22.05 -12.62 -6.65
C LYS A 221 -22.22 -11.56 -5.57
N ILE A 222 -21.15 -10.86 -5.20
CA ILE A 222 -21.20 -9.79 -4.19
C ILE A 222 -22.11 -8.64 -4.67
N LYS A 223 -22.02 -8.24 -5.95
CA LYS A 223 -22.91 -7.23 -6.54
C LYS A 223 -24.38 -7.62 -6.37
N LYS A 224 -24.76 -8.83 -6.78
CA LYS A 224 -26.13 -9.34 -6.68
C LYS A 224 -26.66 -9.34 -5.24
N ILE A 225 -25.82 -9.72 -4.27
CA ILE A 225 -26.20 -9.69 -2.85
C ILE A 225 -26.51 -8.26 -2.40
N TYR A 226 -25.68 -7.28 -2.76
CA TYR A 226 -25.92 -5.90 -2.35
C TYR A 226 -27.08 -5.23 -3.08
N ILE A 227 -27.30 -5.54 -4.36
CA ILE A 227 -28.49 -5.08 -5.09
C ILE A 227 -29.74 -5.50 -4.32
N LYS A 228 -29.84 -6.79 -3.95
CA LYS A 228 -30.96 -7.31 -3.15
C LYS A 228 -31.09 -6.62 -1.78
N LYS A 229 -29.97 -6.33 -1.10
CA LYS A 229 -29.98 -5.63 0.19
C LYS A 229 -30.40 -4.16 0.07
N ARG A 230 -30.30 -3.60 -1.15
CA ARG A 230 -30.59 -2.21 -1.50
C ARG A 230 -32.00 -2.01 -2.05
N GLU A 231 -32.67 -3.05 -2.58
CA GLU A 231 -34.04 -3.00 -3.14
C GLU A 231 -35.05 -2.22 -2.28
N SER A 232 -34.90 -2.24 -0.95
CA SER A 232 -35.80 -1.51 -0.04
C SER A 232 -35.51 0.00 0.07
N LEU A 233 -34.51 0.52 -0.62
CA LEU A 233 -34.00 1.90 -0.49
C LEU A 233 -34.11 2.69 -1.78
N ASP A 234 -33.86 2.05 -2.92
CA ASP A 234 -33.97 2.63 -4.26
C ASP A 234 -34.04 1.52 -5.32
N ASP A 235 -34.38 1.92 -6.56
CA ASP A 235 -34.52 1.03 -7.72
C ASP A 235 -33.21 0.88 -8.52
N LEU A 236 -32.04 1.18 -7.94
CA LEU A 236 -30.78 1.06 -8.67
C LEU A 236 -30.33 -0.39 -8.77
N GLU A 237 -30.18 -0.84 -10.01
CA GLU A 237 -29.72 -2.20 -10.36
C GLU A 237 -28.19 -2.34 -10.33
N GLU A 238 -27.46 -1.31 -9.89
CA GLU A 238 -26.01 -1.32 -9.87
C GLU A 238 -25.41 -0.97 -8.50
N VAL A 239 -24.26 -1.59 -8.23
CA VAL A 239 -23.40 -1.32 -7.07
C VAL A 239 -22.02 -0.98 -7.59
N SER A 240 -21.44 0.11 -7.07
CA SER A 240 -20.16 0.62 -7.56
C SER A 240 -19.05 -0.42 -7.47
N ASP A 241 -18.22 -0.53 -8.52
CA ASP A 241 -17.03 -1.37 -8.50
C ASP A 241 -16.06 -1.00 -7.37
N THR A 242 -16.04 0.25 -6.94
CA THR A 242 -15.25 0.70 -5.78
C THR A 242 -15.62 -0.07 -4.50
N LEU A 243 -16.92 -0.31 -4.25
CA LEU A 243 -17.34 -1.12 -3.10
C LEU A 243 -16.83 -2.56 -3.24
N ILE A 244 -17.06 -3.15 -4.40
CA ILE A 244 -16.73 -4.56 -4.69
C ILE A 244 -15.23 -4.79 -4.56
N THR A 245 -14.42 -3.97 -5.24
CA THR A 245 -12.96 -4.05 -5.20
C THR A 245 -12.39 -3.75 -3.81
N LYS A 246 -12.98 -2.82 -3.04
CA LYS A 246 -12.59 -2.62 -1.63
C LYS A 246 -12.84 -3.87 -0.80
N ILE A 247 -13.97 -4.55 -0.98
CA ILE A 247 -14.26 -5.81 -0.28
C ILE A 247 -13.23 -6.87 -0.65
N LEU A 248 -12.99 -7.09 -1.94
CA LEU A 248 -11.98 -8.06 -2.39
C LEU A 248 -10.57 -7.75 -1.87
N MET A 249 -10.20 -6.47 -1.80
CA MET A 249 -8.94 -6.03 -1.21
C MET A 249 -8.89 -6.27 0.30
N GLY A 250 -9.97 -5.96 1.03
CA GLY A 250 -10.05 -6.08 2.49
C GLY A 250 -10.22 -7.51 2.99
N THR A 251 -10.72 -8.42 2.15
CA THR A 251 -10.89 -9.83 2.48
C THR A 251 -9.77 -10.67 1.86
N PHE A 252 -9.84 -10.99 0.57
CA PHE A 252 -8.87 -11.87 -0.10
C PHE A 252 -7.50 -11.23 -0.28
N GLY A 253 -7.43 -9.90 -0.38
CA GLY A 253 -6.20 -9.19 -0.70
C GLY A 253 -5.77 -9.33 -2.17
N CYS A 254 -6.68 -9.73 -3.06
CA CYS A 254 -6.36 -10.15 -4.44
C CYS A 254 -6.69 -9.11 -5.52
N VAL A 255 -7.27 -7.96 -5.18
CA VAL A 255 -7.60 -6.88 -6.14
C VAL A 255 -7.35 -5.53 -5.48
N PRO A 256 -6.68 -4.56 -6.14
CA PRO A 256 -6.56 -3.19 -5.63
C PRO A 256 -7.93 -2.49 -5.54
N ALA A 257 -8.10 -1.51 -4.65
CA ALA A 257 -9.38 -0.81 -4.55
C ALA A 257 -9.51 0.23 -5.66
N TYR A 258 -10.47 0.05 -6.58
CA TYR A 258 -10.74 0.98 -7.69
C TYR A 258 -11.49 2.24 -7.21
N ASP A 259 -10.92 2.95 -6.25
CA ASP A 259 -11.35 4.27 -5.84
C ASP A 259 -10.72 5.37 -6.70
N ARG A 260 -11.08 6.62 -6.39
CA ARG A 260 -10.63 7.79 -7.15
C ARG A 260 -9.11 7.95 -7.18
N PHE A 261 -8.39 7.57 -6.13
CA PHE A 261 -6.94 7.77 -6.06
C PHE A 261 -6.22 6.66 -6.81
N LEU A 262 -6.64 5.39 -6.68
CA LEU A 262 -6.11 4.33 -7.53
C LEU A 262 -6.32 4.67 -9.02
N LYS A 263 -7.55 5.04 -9.41
CA LYS A 263 -7.87 5.40 -10.81
C LYS A 263 -7.00 6.55 -11.34
N LEU A 264 -6.77 7.57 -10.52
CA LEU A 264 -5.87 8.66 -10.89
C LEU A 264 -4.41 8.19 -11.02
N GLY A 265 -3.95 7.31 -10.13
CA GLY A 265 -2.65 6.64 -10.23
C GLY A 265 -2.47 5.86 -11.53
N LEU A 266 -3.46 5.04 -11.90
CA LEU A 266 -3.49 4.30 -13.18
C LEU A 266 -3.32 5.24 -14.37
N LYS A 267 -4.08 6.34 -14.38
CA LYS A 267 -4.01 7.36 -15.44
C LYS A 267 -2.62 8.00 -15.53
N ILE A 268 -2.03 8.39 -14.39
CA ILE A 268 -0.73 9.07 -14.33
C ILE A 268 0.39 8.14 -14.78
N LYS A 269 0.39 6.90 -14.29
CA LYS A 269 1.42 5.91 -14.63
C LYS A 269 1.18 5.22 -15.96
N LYS A 270 0.02 5.47 -16.59
CA LYS A 270 -0.41 4.81 -17.83
C LYS A 270 -0.37 3.29 -17.69
N VAL A 271 -0.76 2.81 -16.51
CA VAL A 271 -0.82 1.39 -16.16
C VAL A 271 -2.28 0.99 -16.15
N GLY A 272 -2.65 0.17 -17.14
CA GLY A 272 -4.00 -0.32 -17.34
C GLY A 272 -5.08 0.75 -17.47
N ILE A 273 -6.33 0.30 -17.45
CA ILE A 273 -7.50 1.16 -17.59
C ILE A 273 -8.17 1.47 -16.24
N GLN A 274 -8.82 2.62 -16.14
CA GLN A 274 -9.47 3.08 -14.90
C GLN A 274 -10.77 2.34 -14.55
N MET A 275 -11.16 1.33 -15.34
CA MET A 275 -12.34 0.51 -15.14
C MET A 275 -11.95 -0.86 -14.57
N TYR A 276 -12.76 -1.37 -13.64
CA TYR A 276 -12.53 -2.70 -13.10
C TYR A 276 -13.11 -3.75 -14.04
N ASN A 277 -12.24 -4.54 -14.66
CA ASN A 277 -12.61 -5.68 -15.50
C ASN A 277 -11.42 -6.64 -15.66
N LYS A 278 -11.63 -7.73 -16.43
CA LYS A 278 -10.62 -8.75 -16.73
C LYS A 278 -9.32 -8.14 -17.27
N THR A 279 -9.44 -7.28 -18.28
CA THR A 279 -8.29 -6.64 -18.94
C THR A 279 -7.48 -5.82 -17.95
N SER A 280 -8.14 -4.98 -17.16
CA SER A 280 -7.46 -4.12 -16.19
C SER A 280 -6.75 -4.93 -15.11
N LEU A 281 -7.36 -6.03 -14.62
CA LEU A 281 -6.69 -6.89 -13.64
C LEU A 281 -5.45 -7.58 -14.24
N ILE A 282 -5.52 -8.04 -15.49
CA ILE A 282 -4.36 -8.63 -16.20
C ILE A 282 -3.24 -7.60 -16.40
N GLU A 283 -3.58 -6.35 -16.72
CA GLU A 283 -2.60 -5.26 -16.86
C GLU A 283 -1.90 -4.95 -15.53
N LEU A 284 -2.64 -4.95 -14.42
CA LEU A 284 -2.08 -4.77 -13.07
C LEU A 284 -1.14 -5.91 -12.66
N ILE A 285 -1.55 -7.16 -12.91
CA ILE A 285 -0.71 -8.35 -12.67
C ILE A 285 0.59 -8.23 -13.49
N SER A 286 0.48 -7.89 -14.77
CA SER A 286 1.64 -7.75 -15.66
C SER A 286 2.57 -6.62 -15.21
N PHE A 287 2.01 -5.51 -14.72
CA PHE A 287 2.79 -4.42 -14.15
C PHE A 287 3.53 -4.84 -12.88
N TYR A 288 2.86 -5.56 -11.98
CA TYR A 288 3.50 -6.07 -10.76
C TYR A 288 4.65 -7.02 -11.10
N GLU A 289 4.41 -8.02 -11.96
CA GLU A 289 5.41 -9.01 -12.38
C GLU A 289 6.64 -8.33 -13.03
N ALA A 290 6.43 -7.33 -13.89
CA ALA A 290 7.50 -6.58 -14.53
C ALA A 290 8.36 -5.77 -13.53
N ASN A 291 7.81 -5.43 -12.36
CA ASN A 291 8.46 -4.64 -11.32
C ASN A 291 8.60 -5.43 -10.00
N LYS A 292 8.62 -6.76 -10.07
CA LYS A 292 8.58 -7.64 -8.89
C LYS A 292 9.73 -7.37 -7.93
N ILE A 293 10.93 -7.04 -8.44
CA ILE A 293 12.10 -6.72 -7.62
C ILE A 293 11.80 -5.57 -6.65
N ALA A 294 11.28 -4.45 -7.16
CA ALA A 294 10.94 -3.28 -6.34
C ALA A 294 9.81 -3.58 -5.33
N PHE A 295 8.79 -4.33 -5.74
CA PHE A 295 7.70 -4.71 -4.84
C PHE A 295 8.12 -5.72 -3.77
N ASP A 296 9.00 -6.67 -4.09
CA ASP A 296 9.56 -7.62 -3.13
C ASP A 296 10.44 -6.90 -2.10
N GLU A 297 11.21 -5.89 -2.53
CA GLU A 297 11.95 -5.01 -1.61
C GLU A 297 11.00 -4.26 -0.66
N CYS A 298 9.92 -3.69 -1.18
CA CYS A 298 8.89 -3.06 -0.36
C CYS A 298 8.30 -4.05 0.65
N LYS A 299 7.96 -5.27 0.20
CA LYS A 299 7.40 -6.32 1.05
C LYS A 299 8.37 -6.68 2.17
N LEU A 300 9.66 -6.83 1.89
CA LEU A 300 10.69 -7.10 2.89
C LEU A 300 10.81 -5.96 3.91
N LEU A 301 10.80 -4.69 3.47
CA LEU A 301 10.90 -3.53 4.36
C LEU A 301 9.70 -3.42 5.31
N VAL A 302 8.50 -3.63 4.78
CA VAL A 302 7.27 -3.59 5.58
C VAL A 302 7.15 -4.80 6.50
N ASN A 303 7.55 -5.99 6.05
CA ASN A 303 7.60 -7.20 6.88
C ASN A 303 8.56 -7.04 8.07
N LYS A 304 9.70 -6.35 7.90
CA LYS A 304 10.61 -6.01 9.01
C LYS A 304 9.96 -5.13 10.08
N CYS A 305 8.93 -4.38 9.71
CA CYS A 305 8.11 -3.61 10.64
C CYS A 305 6.97 -4.45 11.28
N GLY A 306 6.86 -5.73 10.90
CA GLY A 306 5.92 -6.70 11.46
C GLY A 306 4.52 -6.62 10.85
N ASP A 307 4.40 -6.14 9.61
CA ASP A 307 3.14 -6.14 8.86
C ASP A 307 3.33 -6.94 7.57
N ASN A 308 2.39 -7.82 7.25
CA ASN A 308 2.40 -8.61 6.02
C ASN A 308 1.35 -8.09 5.05
N TYR A 309 1.80 -7.60 3.89
CA TYR A 309 0.94 -7.07 2.84
C TYR A 309 0.92 -8.01 1.63
N SER A 310 -0.28 -8.22 1.08
CA SER A 310 -0.46 -8.96 -0.17
C SER A 310 0.17 -8.20 -1.35
N GLU A 311 0.49 -8.91 -2.43
CA GLU A 311 1.10 -8.30 -3.62
C GLU A 311 0.21 -7.20 -4.22
N MET A 312 -1.10 -7.47 -4.34
CA MET A 312 -2.07 -6.49 -4.83
C MET A 312 -2.29 -5.32 -3.87
N LYS A 313 -2.06 -5.52 -2.56
CA LYS A 313 -2.11 -4.41 -1.62
C LYS A 313 -0.90 -3.49 -1.73
N LEU A 314 0.30 -4.01 -2.01
CA LEU A 314 1.48 -3.18 -2.31
C LEU A 314 1.27 -2.37 -3.59
N LEU A 315 0.68 -2.98 -4.63
CA LEU A 315 0.31 -2.29 -5.86
C LEU A 315 -0.74 -1.19 -5.62
N ASP A 316 -1.75 -1.46 -4.79
CA ASP A 316 -2.74 -0.48 -4.34
C ASP A 316 -2.06 0.70 -3.64
N MET A 317 -1.18 0.44 -2.66
CA MET A 317 -0.44 1.48 -1.93
C MET A 317 0.34 2.40 -2.87
N TYR A 318 1.05 1.81 -3.84
CA TYR A 318 1.81 2.55 -4.85
C TYR A 318 0.92 3.48 -5.67
N LEU A 319 -0.08 2.93 -6.36
CA LEU A 319 -0.94 3.69 -7.28
C LEU A 319 -1.81 4.71 -6.52
N TRP A 320 -2.30 4.33 -5.34
CA TRP A 320 -3.07 5.21 -4.48
C TRP A 320 -2.25 6.41 -4.05
N GLN A 321 -0.99 6.22 -3.62
CA GLN A 321 -0.12 7.31 -3.16
C GLN A 321 0.12 8.33 -4.28
N ILE A 322 0.35 7.85 -5.51
CA ILE A 322 0.51 8.71 -6.69
C ILE A 322 -0.75 9.54 -6.94
N GLY A 323 -1.92 8.90 -6.93
CA GLY A 323 -3.18 9.59 -7.13
C GLY A 323 -3.48 10.61 -6.02
N TYR A 324 -3.19 10.24 -4.78
CA TYR A 324 -3.36 11.11 -3.62
C TYR A 324 -2.46 12.36 -3.68
N ASP A 325 -1.17 12.18 -3.97
CA ASP A 325 -0.23 13.29 -4.10
C ASP A 325 -0.62 14.22 -5.25
N ASN A 326 -1.03 13.66 -6.40
CA ASN A 326 -1.48 14.48 -7.51
C ASN A 326 -2.75 15.28 -7.18
N TRP A 327 -3.70 14.67 -6.47
CA TRP A 327 -4.90 15.37 -6.04
C TRP A 327 -4.58 16.56 -5.12
N ASN A 328 -3.65 16.38 -4.18
CA ASN A 328 -3.27 17.43 -3.22
C ASN A 328 -2.38 18.53 -3.80
N LYS A 329 -1.86 18.39 -5.03
CA LYS A 329 -1.18 19.50 -5.73
C LYS A 329 -2.17 20.57 -6.23
N HIS A 330 -3.45 20.23 -6.31
CA HIS A 330 -4.51 21.08 -6.84
C HIS A 330 -5.49 21.57 -5.76
N LEU A 331 -5.19 21.29 -4.49
CA LEU A 331 -5.83 21.85 -3.30
C LEU A 331 -4.88 22.85 -2.66
#